data_AF-A0AAE0A0S3-F1
#
_entry.id   AF-A0AAE0A0S3-F1
#
_cell.length_a   1.000
_cell.length_b   1.000
_cell.length_c   1.000
_cell.angle_alpha   90.00
_cell.angle_beta   90.00
_cell.angle_gamma   90.00
#
_symmetry.space_group_name_H-M   'P 1'
#
loop_
_entity.id
_entity.type
_entity.pdbx_description
1 polymer ?
#
loop_
_entity_poly.entity_id
_entity_poly.type
_entity_poly.pdbx_seq_one_letter_code
_entity_poly.pdbx_strand_id
1 'polypeptide(L)'
;MAKEVSDSTSIVRLNIGGKKFCTTLDTLTHREPDSMLAAMFSGRHTVSRDTEKGYVFVDRDGKKFRHILNWLRDGVIPTLTGSKYLELLREAEYYQLLGLIEKINAFVIKTKEENEVDAELTRTDIIKCIQSEKVRFRGINLSGLDLSKLDLSFVDFSYACLKGVFFSRAYLQCAKFRDVDAEGSIFHNATLRECEFTGANLRGALLAGANLQSANLQDACLIDCSFCGADLRSAHLQTADLTNANLEGANLEGANLKGAKLNNANLKGANLQRAYLRQVNLRNTQQLEGARLDGANLLGAIR
;
A
#
# COMPACT_ATOMS: atom_id res chain seq x y z
N MET A 1 -40.27 42.72 10.69
CA MET A 1 -40.19 42.09 9.34
C MET A 1 -38.79 42.38 8.82
N ALA A 2 -37.92 41.46 8.43
CA ALA A 2 -37.86 40.00 8.46
C ALA A 2 -36.38 39.63 8.67
N LYS A 3 -36.10 38.52 9.37
CA LYS A 3 -34.77 37.89 9.42
C LYS A 3 -34.38 37.49 8.00
N GLU A 4 -33.28 38.00 7.46
CA GLU A 4 -32.57 37.32 6.39
C GLU A 4 -31.69 36.24 7.02
N VAL A 5 -32.19 35.01 7.00
CA VAL A 5 -31.40 33.80 7.16
C VAL A 5 -30.80 33.50 5.79
N SER A 6 -29.52 33.81 5.57
CA SER A 6 -28.76 33.27 4.43
C SER A 6 -27.80 32.19 4.92
N ASP A 7 -28.36 31.13 5.49
CA ASP A 7 -27.61 29.96 5.94
C ASP A 7 -27.36 29.03 4.73
N SER A 8 -26.47 29.44 3.83
CA SER A 8 -25.94 28.54 2.80
C SER A 8 -24.64 27.96 3.33
N THR A 9 -24.69 26.73 3.82
CA THR A 9 -23.50 25.91 4.07
C THR A 9 -22.63 25.90 2.80
N SER A 10 -21.50 26.62 2.82
CA SER A 10 -20.68 26.91 1.63
C SER A 10 -20.37 25.64 0.85
N ILE A 11 -20.97 25.51 -0.34
CA ILE A 11 -20.80 24.33 -1.19
C ILE A 11 -19.33 24.23 -1.61
N VAL A 12 -18.74 23.06 -1.41
CA VAL A 12 -17.38 22.71 -1.85
C VAL A 12 -17.47 21.73 -3.01
N ARG A 13 -16.79 22.07 -4.11
CA ARG A 13 -16.67 21.23 -5.31
C ARG A 13 -15.28 20.60 -5.34
N LEU A 14 -15.22 19.27 -5.40
CA LEU A 14 -13.97 18.50 -5.36
C LEU A 14 -13.83 17.66 -6.62
N ASN A 15 -12.62 17.61 -7.18
CA ASN A 15 -12.23 16.70 -8.24
C ASN A 15 -11.14 15.78 -7.71
N ILE A 16 -11.49 14.55 -7.37
CA ILE A 16 -10.58 13.58 -6.75
C ILE A 16 -10.18 12.55 -7.80
N GLY A 17 -8.96 12.66 -8.33
CA GLY A 17 -8.42 11.76 -9.36
C GLY A 17 -9.31 11.66 -10.61
N GLY A 18 -9.96 12.76 -11.00
CA GLY A 18 -10.88 12.83 -12.15
C GLY A 18 -12.36 12.61 -11.80
N LYS A 19 -12.70 12.21 -10.58
CA LYS A 19 -14.09 12.08 -10.13
C LYS A 19 -14.58 13.32 -9.40
N LYS A 20 -15.73 13.83 -9.84
CA LYS A 20 -16.33 15.06 -9.31
C LYS A 20 -17.27 14.77 -8.15
N PHE A 21 -17.13 15.54 -7.07
CA PHE A 21 -17.97 15.51 -5.89
C PHE A 21 -18.44 16.93 -5.54
N CYS A 22 -19.61 17.00 -4.90
CA CYS A 22 -20.10 18.21 -4.26
C CYS A 22 -20.48 17.86 -2.82
N THR A 23 -20.09 18.70 -1.88
CA THR A 23 -20.40 18.56 -0.45
C THR A 23 -20.42 19.94 0.21
N THR A 24 -20.60 20.01 1.52
CA THR A 24 -20.55 21.28 2.28
C THR A 24 -19.21 21.45 2.98
N LEU A 25 -18.84 22.70 3.24
CA LEU A 25 -17.71 23.05 4.11
C LEU A 25 -17.80 22.31 5.45
N ASP A 26 -18.97 22.37 6.09
CA ASP A 26 -19.27 21.71 7.36
C ASP A 26 -18.96 20.21 7.32
N THR A 27 -19.34 19.50 6.24
CA THR A 27 -19.00 18.07 6.07
C THR A 27 -17.48 17.84 6.16
N LEU A 28 -16.67 18.70 5.54
CA LEU A 28 -15.22 18.51 5.46
C LEU A 28 -14.50 18.91 6.75
N THR A 29 -15.11 19.73 7.59
CA THR A 29 -14.44 20.34 8.75
C THR A 29 -14.97 19.89 10.10
N HIS A 30 -16.20 19.38 10.19
CA HIS A 30 -16.86 19.18 11.49
C HIS A 30 -16.43 17.91 12.21
N ARG A 31 -16.50 16.74 11.55
CA ARG A 31 -16.28 15.44 12.21
C ARG A 31 -14.83 15.18 12.57
N GLU A 32 -13.91 15.55 11.68
CA GLU A 32 -12.48 15.31 11.81
C GLU A 32 -11.75 16.65 11.68
N PRO A 33 -11.85 17.54 12.68
CA PRO A 33 -11.41 18.94 12.60
C PRO A 33 -9.90 19.09 12.41
N ASP A 34 -9.12 18.07 12.76
CA ASP A 34 -7.67 18.01 12.63
C ASP A 34 -7.20 17.30 11.34
N SER A 35 -8.14 16.86 10.49
CA SER A 35 -7.81 16.20 9.24
C SER A 35 -7.21 17.14 8.20
N MET A 36 -6.53 16.58 7.19
CA MET A 36 -6.03 17.35 6.05
C MET A 36 -7.17 18.07 5.33
N LEU A 37 -8.34 17.43 5.17
CA LEU A 37 -9.51 18.05 4.54
C LEU A 37 -10.02 19.23 5.37
N ALA A 38 -10.11 19.08 6.69
CA ALA A 38 -10.49 20.18 7.57
C ALA A 38 -9.49 21.33 7.50
N ALA A 39 -8.18 21.05 7.50
CA ALA A 39 -7.15 22.06 7.34
C ALA A 39 -7.30 22.82 6.01
N MET A 40 -7.40 22.10 4.89
CA MET A 40 -7.57 22.67 3.55
C MET A 40 -8.79 23.60 3.48
N PHE A 41 -9.91 23.20 4.08
CA PHE A 41 -11.17 23.92 3.91
C PHE A 41 -11.54 24.82 5.10
N SER A 42 -10.77 24.84 6.20
CA SER A 42 -11.03 25.72 7.36
C SER A 42 -10.82 27.23 7.10
N GLY A 43 -10.40 27.62 5.88
CA GLY A 43 -10.07 29.00 5.54
C GLY A 43 -8.67 29.44 5.98
N ARG A 44 -7.92 28.56 6.66
CA ARG A 44 -6.53 28.80 7.11
C ARG A 44 -5.49 28.61 6.02
N HIS A 45 -5.86 27.96 4.91
CA HIS A 45 -4.97 27.68 3.78
C HIS A 45 -5.62 28.08 2.45
N THR A 46 -4.82 28.65 1.55
CA THR A 46 -5.26 28.99 0.19
C THR A 46 -5.30 27.73 -0.64
N VAL A 47 -6.49 27.32 -1.07
CA VAL A 47 -6.67 26.14 -1.92
C VAL A 47 -6.89 26.57 -3.37
N SER A 48 -6.06 26.06 -4.27
CA SER A 48 -6.21 26.33 -5.71
C SER A 48 -7.52 25.74 -6.23
N ARG A 49 -8.29 26.56 -6.94
CA ARG A 49 -9.57 26.20 -7.54
C ARG A 49 -9.49 26.41 -9.04
N ASP A 50 -10.06 25.48 -9.79
CA ASP A 50 -10.31 25.65 -11.21
C ASP A 50 -11.12 26.92 -11.47
N THR A 51 -10.67 27.74 -12.42
CA THR A 51 -11.21 29.08 -12.70
C THR A 51 -12.57 29.07 -13.36
N GLU A 52 -12.97 27.98 -14.04
CA GLU A 52 -14.27 27.90 -14.71
C GLU A 52 -15.37 27.37 -13.78
N LYS A 53 -15.07 26.34 -12.98
CA LYS A 53 -16.09 25.57 -12.25
C LYS A 53 -15.86 25.51 -10.75
N GLY A 54 -14.77 26.10 -10.25
CA GLY A 54 -14.49 26.23 -8.82
C GLY A 54 -14.14 24.91 -8.13
N TYR A 55 -13.72 23.88 -8.88
CA TYR A 55 -13.32 22.60 -8.33
C TYR A 55 -11.93 22.68 -7.72
N VAL A 56 -11.78 22.11 -6.52
CA VAL A 56 -10.47 21.81 -5.96
C VAL A 56 -10.05 20.43 -6.45
N PHE A 57 -8.91 20.35 -7.13
CA PHE A 57 -8.34 19.08 -7.57
C PHE A 57 -7.48 18.46 -6.47
N VAL A 58 -7.66 17.17 -6.25
CA VAL A 58 -6.84 16.36 -5.34
C VAL A 58 -6.48 15.07 -6.09
N ASP A 59 -5.18 14.81 -6.25
CA ASP A 59 -4.69 13.67 -7.03
C ASP A 59 -4.72 12.37 -6.22
N ARG A 60 -5.93 11.86 -5.98
CA ARG A 60 -6.20 10.68 -5.14
C ARG A 60 -7.31 9.80 -5.71
N ASP A 61 -7.53 8.62 -5.15
CA ASP A 61 -8.53 7.68 -5.67
C ASP A 61 -9.97 8.15 -5.40
N GLY A 62 -10.60 8.73 -6.42
CA GLY A 62 -12.00 9.13 -6.36
C GLY A 62 -12.98 7.97 -6.13
N LYS A 63 -12.65 6.70 -6.45
CA LYS A 63 -13.52 5.56 -6.13
C LYS A 63 -13.66 5.40 -4.62
N LYS A 64 -12.55 5.52 -3.89
CA LYS A 64 -12.51 5.37 -2.42
C LYS A 64 -12.99 6.62 -1.70
N PHE A 65 -12.81 7.79 -2.30
CA PHE A 65 -13.26 9.05 -1.72
C PHE A 65 -14.77 9.11 -1.42
N ARG A 66 -15.60 8.32 -2.15
CA ARG A 66 -17.02 8.16 -1.81
C ARG A 66 -17.21 7.72 -0.35
N HIS A 67 -16.38 6.78 0.13
CA HIS A 67 -16.46 6.25 1.48
C HIS A 67 -15.95 7.26 2.52
N ILE A 68 -14.92 8.02 2.16
CA ILE A 68 -14.42 9.15 2.97
C ILE A 68 -15.54 10.18 3.18
N LEU A 69 -16.26 10.56 2.13
CA LEU A 69 -17.38 11.49 2.25
C LEU A 69 -18.52 10.95 3.10
N ASN A 70 -18.87 9.67 2.97
CA ASN A 70 -19.90 9.08 3.81
C ASN A 70 -19.48 9.11 5.29
N TRP A 71 -18.25 8.66 5.60
CA TRP A 71 -17.70 8.77 6.95
C TRP A 71 -17.82 10.19 7.51
N LEU A 72 -17.39 11.20 6.76
CA LEU A 72 -17.45 12.58 7.21
C LEU A 72 -18.89 13.07 7.48
N ARG A 73 -19.87 12.63 6.67
CA ARG A 73 -21.28 12.99 6.84
C ARG A 73 -21.91 12.32 8.05
N ASP A 74 -22.01 11.00 8.01
CA ASP A 74 -22.85 10.22 8.93
C ASP A 74 -22.05 9.28 9.83
N GLY A 75 -20.73 9.14 9.61
CA GLY A 75 -19.87 8.25 10.39
C GLY A 75 -20.03 6.78 10.03
N VAL A 76 -20.70 6.47 8.91
CA VAL A 76 -20.91 5.09 8.47
C VAL A 76 -19.63 4.57 7.81
N ILE A 77 -19.11 3.47 8.35
CA ILE A 77 -18.03 2.69 7.74
C ILE A 77 -18.67 1.85 6.63
N PRO A 78 -18.15 1.86 5.40
CA PRO A 78 -18.68 1.03 4.34
C PRO A 78 -18.42 -0.45 4.61
N THR A 79 -19.40 -1.31 4.31
CA THR A 79 -19.18 -2.76 4.29
C THR A 79 -18.37 -3.12 3.04
N LEU A 80 -17.08 -3.37 3.24
CA LEU A 80 -16.13 -3.74 2.18
C LEU A 80 -15.60 -5.16 2.38
N THR A 81 -14.83 -5.66 1.41
CA THR A 81 -14.23 -6.99 1.43
C THR A 81 -12.71 -6.86 1.40
N GLY A 82 -12.01 -7.49 2.34
CA GLY A 82 -10.55 -7.70 2.33
C GLY A 82 -9.74 -6.49 1.84
N SER A 83 -9.10 -6.64 0.67
CA SER A 83 -8.24 -5.62 0.04
C SER A 83 -8.89 -4.24 -0.13
N LYS A 84 -10.21 -4.17 -0.24
CA LYS A 84 -10.93 -2.88 -0.35
C LYS A 84 -10.87 -2.05 0.94
N TYR A 85 -10.76 -2.67 2.12
CA TYR A 85 -10.52 -1.96 3.37
C TYR A 85 -9.10 -1.41 3.45
N LEU A 86 -8.11 -2.17 2.97
CA LEU A 86 -6.73 -1.70 2.91
C LEU A 86 -6.58 -0.52 1.94
N GLU A 87 -7.27 -0.56 0.80
CA GLU A 87 -7.35 0.58 -0.13
C GLU A 87 -8.01 1.81 0.52
N LEU A 88 -9.08 1.62 1.30
CA LEU A 88 -9.72 2.72 2.01
C LEU A 88 -8.84 3.26 3.15
N LEU A 89 -8.13 2.39 3.86
CA LEU A 89 -7.21 2.75 4.93
C LEU A 89 -6.10 3.68 4.41
N ARG A 90 -5.51 3.38 3.24
CA ARG A 90 -4.51 4.25 2.60
C ARG A 90 -5.04 5.65 2.31
N GLU A 91 -6.30 5.78 1.88
CA GLU A 91 -6.91 7.09 1.68
C GLU A 91 -7.19 7.79 3.02
N ALA A 92 -7.68 7.05 4.02
CA ALA A 92 -7.94 7.60 5.35
C ALA A 92 -6.66 8.15 6.01
N GLU A 93 -5.53 7.44 5.86
CA GLU A 93 -4.20 7.89 6.30
C GLU A 93 -3.74 9.15 5.56
N TYR A 94 -3.90 9.20 4.23
CA TYR A 94 -3.54 10.38 3.44
C TYR A 94 -4.30 11.62 3.91
N TYR A 95 -5.61 11.50 4.11
CA TYR A 95 -6.45 12.61 4.58
C TYR A 95 -6.33 12.85 6.10
N GLN A 96 -5.57 12.03 6.82
CA GLN A 96 -5.38 12.13 8.28
C GLN A 96 -6.70 12.05 9.05
N LEU A 97 -7.57 11.09 8.68
CA LEU A 97 -8.88 10.87 9.29
C LEU A 97 -8.74 9.84 10.42
N LEU A 98 -8.25 10.28 11.58
CA LEU A 98 -7.90 9.41 12.70
C LEU A 98 -9.07 8.53 13.15
N GLY A 99 -10.28 9.10 13.26
CA GLY A 99 -11.46 8.33 13.67
C GLY A 99 -11.83 7.25 12.66
N LEU A 100 -11.71 7.52 11.35
CA LEU A 100 -11.93 6.50 10.33
C LEU A 100 -10.85 5.41 10.36
N ILE A 101 -9.59 5.78 10.54
CA ILE A 101 -8.47 4.84 10.66
C ILE A 101 -8.70 3.88 11.82
N GLU A 102 -9.02 4.40 13.00
CA GLU A 102 -9.35 3.59 14.19
C GLU A 102 -10.50 2.64 13.91
N LYS A 103 -11.56 3.13 13.27
CA LYS A 103 -12.76 2.33 12.96
C LYS A 103 -12.50 1.25 11.91
N ILE A 104 -11.73 1.53 10.86
CA ILE A 104 -11.33 0.52 9.87
C ILE A 104 -10.45 -0.52 10.52
N ASN A 105 -9.47 -0.10 11.32
CA ASN A 105 -8.59 -1.03 12.03
C ASN A 105 -9.39 -1.91 13.00
N ALA A 106 -10.29 -1.34 13.79
CA ALA A 106 -11.18 -2.10 14.67
C ALA A 106 -12.08 -3.07 13.89
N PHE A 107 -12.59 -2.68 12.73
CA PHE A 107 -13.39 -3.57 11.87
C PHE A 107 -12.55 -4.70 11.28
N VAL A 108 -11.36 -4.38 10.77
CA VAL A 108 -10.40 -5.37 10.25
C VAL A 108 -9.99 -6.35 11.35
N ILE A 109 -9.76 -5.86 12.57
CA ILE A 109 -9.50 -6.68 13.77
C ILE A 109 -10.71 -7.55 14.09
N LYS A 110 -11.93 -7.01 14.10
CA LYS A 110 -13.15 -7.79 14.37
C LYS A 110 -13.43 -8.86 13.31
N THR A 111 -13.17 -8.57 12.03
CA THR A 111 -13.27 -9.59 10.97
C THR A 111 -12.16 -10.65 11.03
N LYS A 112 -11.05 -10.36 11.72
CA LYS A 112 -10.02 -11.35 12.07
C LYS A 112 -10.45 -12.20 13.28
N GLU A 113 -11.15 -11.63 14.27
CA GLU A 113 -11.68 -12.39 15.42
C GLU A 113 -12.69 -13.47 15.01
N GLU A 114 -13.46 -13.26 13.92
CA GLU A 114 -14.40 -14.25 13.40
C GLU A 114 -13.77 -15.32 12.48
N ASN A 115 -12.50 -15.14 12.06
CA ASN A 115 -11.77 -16.07 11.18
C ASN A 115 -10.34 -16.34 11.69
N GLU A 116 -10.25 -16.94 12.89
CA GLU A 116 -9.13 -17.74 13.42
C GLU A 116 -7.71 -17.12 13.59
N VAL A 117 -7.22 -17.26 14.83
CA VAL A 117 -5.84 -17.36 15.35
C VAL A 117 -5.13 -16.07 15.79
N ASP A 118 -5.29 -15.79 17.09
CA ASP A 118 -4.49 -14.85 17.89
C ASP A 118 -2.99 -15.10 17.65
N ALA A 119 -2.21 -14.04 17.48
CA ALA A 119 -0.76 -14.18 17.30
C ALA A 119 -0.14 -14.92 18.50
N GLU A 120 0.79 -15.84 18.24
CA GLU A 120 1.46 -16.63 19.30
C GLU A 120 2.29 -15.76 20.24
N LEU A 121 2.71 -14.59 19.77
CA LEU A 121 3.52 -13.64 20.51
C LEU A 121 2.90 -12.25 20.44
N THR A 122 3.05 -11.48 21.50
CA THR A 122 2.72 -10.05 21.47
C THR A 122 3.88 -9.25 20.86
N ARG A 123 3.61 -8.01 20.42
CA ARG A 123 4.68 -7.06 20.03
C ARG A 123 5.73 -6.90 21.14
N THR A 124 5.31 -6.90 22.41
CA THR A 124 6.20 -6.79 23.57
C THR A 124 7.15 -7.99 23.67
N ASP A 125 6.65 -9.20 23.37
CA ASP A 125 7.49 -10.40 23.36
C ASP A 125 8.51 -10.34 22.23
N ILE A 126 8.10 -9.88 21.03
CA ILE A 126 9.02 -9.65 19.92
C ILE A 126 10.13 -8.66 20.32
N ILE A 127 9.77 -7.53 20.94
CA ILE A 127 10.74 -6.51 21.39
C ILE A 127 11.75 -7.11 22.38
N LYS A 128 11.29 -7.93 23.33
CA LYS A 128 12.18 -8.61 24.29
C LYS A 128 13.10 -9.61 23.58
N CYS A 129 12.56 -10.37 22.62
CA CYS A 129 13.34 -11.33 21.86
C CYS A 129 14.44 -10.62 21.05
N ILE A 130 14.15 -9.54 20.31
CA ILE A 130 15.15 -8.86 19.45
C ILE A 130 16.26 -8.17 20.24
N GLN A 131 16.06 -7.96 21.54
CA GLN A 131 17.09 -7.49 22.46
C GLN A 131 18.03 -8.62 22.94
N SER A 132 17.65 -9.88 22.76
CA SER A 132 18.51 -11.04 23.04
C SER A 132 19.25 -11.51 21.79
N GLU A 133 20.40 -12.15 21.95
CA GLU A 133 21.26 -12.52 20.81
C GLU A 133 20.60 -13.57 19.89
N LYS A 134 20.62 -13.30 18.57
CA LYS A 134 20.13 -14.15 17.45
C LYS A 134 18.69 -14.66 17.59
N VAL A 135 17.76 -13.87 17.08
CA VAL A 135 16.33 -14.21 17.07
C VAL A 135 15.89 -14.97 15.83
N ARG A 136 15.06 -16.00 16.05
CA ARG A 136 14.40 -16.76 14.99
C ARG A 136 12.92 -16.89 15.32
N PHE A 137 12.08 -16.53 14.36
CA PHE A 137 10.63 -16.59 14.40
C PHE A 137 10.14 -17.51 13.28
N ARG A 138 10.71 -18.72 13.19
CA ARG A 138 10.38 -19.67 12.13
C ARG A 138 9.10 -20.42 12.46
N GLY A 139 8.18 -20.51 11.51
CA GLY A 139 6.97 -21.33 11.66
C GLY A 139 5.92 -20.80 12.62
N ILE A 140 6.14 -19.65 13.26
CA ILE A 140 5.22 -19.09 14.25
C ILE A 140 4.13 -18.23 13.59
N ASN A 141 2.97 -18.12 14.24
CA ASN A 141 1.94 -17.19 13.84
C ASN A 141 2.11 -15.82 14.49
N LEU A 142 2.42 -14.80 13.67
CA LEU A 142 2.49 -13.40 14.07
C LEU A 142 1.38 -12.56 13.43
N SER A 143 0.35 -13.19 12.87
CA SER A 143 -0.66 -12.51 12.06
C SER A 143 -1.25 -11.29 12.77
N GLY A 144 -1.41 -10.20 12.01
CA GLY A 144 -1.99 -8.95 12.50
C GLY A 144 -1.13 -8.13 13.47
N LEU A 145 0.04 -8.61 13.91
CA LEU A 145 0.90 -7.82 14.77
C LEU A 145 1.37 -6.54 14.07
N ASP A 146 1.45 -5.47 14.86
CA ASP A 146 2.21 -4.30 14.46
C ASP A 146 3.67 -4.51 14.85
N LEU A 147 4.54 -4.62 13.87
CA LEU A 147 6.01 -4.71 13.96
C LEU A 147 6.70 -3.49 13.31
N SER A 148 5.94 -2.43 13.07
CA SER A 148 6.42 -1.20 12.43
C SER A 148 7.57 -0.58 13.22
N LYS A 149 8.52 0.00 12.49
CA LYS A 149 9.70 0.72 13.00
C LYS A 149 10.68 -0.11 13.84
N LEU A 150 10.46 -1.41 14.00
CA LEU A 150 11.40 -2.27 14.71
C LEU A 150 12.63 -2.54 13.86
N ASP A 151 13.77 -2.76 14.52
CA ASP A 151 14.92 -3.40 13.89
C ASP A 151 14.76 -4.92 13.99
N LEU A 152 14.54 -5.50 12.82
CA LEU A 152 14.32 -6.92 12.57
C LEU A 152 15.30 -7.41 11.51
N SER A 153 16.41 -6.69 11.34
CA SER A 153 17.48 -7.06 10.43
C SER A 153 18.03 -8.45 10.82
N PHE A 154 18.33 -9.26 9.82
CA PHE A 154 18.86 -10.63 9.99
C PHE A 154 17.93 -11.62 10.70
N VAL A 155 16.70 -11.24 11.06
CA VAL A 155 15.74 -12.13 11.72
C VAL A 155 15.22 -13.16 10.73
N ASP A 156 15.09 -14.40 11.19
CA ASP A 156 14.59 -15.51 10.39
C ASP A 156 13.11 -15.76 10.67
N PHE A 157 12.23 -15.32 9.77
CA PHE A 157 10.79 -15.54 9.76
C PHE A 157 10.37 -16.74 8.90
N SER A 158 11.30 -17.55 8.36
CA SER A 158 10.94 -18.57 7.38
C SER A 158 9.80 -19.48 7.88
N TYR A 159 8.84 -19.79 7.01
CA TYR A 159 7.64 -20.58 7.31
C TYR A 159 6.63 -19.94 8.28
N ALA A 160 6.85 -18.71 8.74
CA ALA A 160 5.91 -18.03 9.64
C ALA A 160 4.62 -17.64 8.93
N CYS A 161 3.53 -17.60 9.70
CA CYS A 161 2.30 -16.93 9.30
C CYS A 161 2.41 -15.46 9.69
N LEU A 162 2.56 -14.60 8.68
CA LEU A 162 2.72 -13.16 8.80
C LEU A 162 1.53 -12.39 8.23
N LYS A 163 0.36 -13.01 8.09
CA LYS A 163 -0.81 -12.40 7.43
C LYS A 163 -1.19 -11.05 8.05
N GLY A 164 -1.27 -10.02 7.22
CA GLY A 164 -1.68 -8.69 7.63
C GLY A 164 -0.83 -8.09 8.75
N VAL A 165 0.45 -8.46 8.84
CA VAL A 165 1.42 -7.87 9.78
C VAL A 165 1.87 -6.51 9.27
N PHE A 166 2.01 -5.55 10.18
CA PHE A 166 2.49 -4.21 9.85
C PHE A 166 4.00 -4.14 10.06
N PHE A 167 4.75 -4.01 8.98
CA PHE A 167 6.20 -3.79 8.94
C PHE A 167 6.55 -2.37 8.47
N SER A 168 5.62 -1.42 8.59
CA SER A 168 5.82 -0.07 8.05
C SER A 168 7.05 0.58 8.68
N ARG A 169 7.99 1.04 7.83
CA ARG A 169 9.26 1.65 8.24
C ARG A 169 10.13 0.75 9.13
N ALA A 170 9.91 -0.56 9.15
CA ALA A 170 10.78 -1.50 9.85
C ALA A 170 12.11 -1.66 9.10
N TYR A 171 13.18 -1.97 9.85
CA TYR A 171 14.46 -2.38 9.28
C TYR A 171 14.47 -3.90 9.22
N LEU A 172 14.53 -4.46 8.02
CA LEU A 172 14.44 -5.89 7.76
C LEU A 172 15.62 -6.35 6.90
N GLN A 173 16.72 -5.60 6.86
CA GLN A 173 17.85 -5.92 6.00
C GLN A 173 18.32 -7.36 6.26
N CYS A 174 18.52 -8.13 5.19
CA CYS A 174 18.94 -9.53 5.23
C CYS A 174 18.03 -10.45 6.07
N ALA A 175 16.80 -10.05 6.36
CA ALA A 175 15.82 -10.91 7.03
C ALA A 175 15.37 -12.04 6.09
N LYS A 176 15.00 -13.18 6.67
CA LYS A 176 14.58 -14.36 5.91
C LYS A 176 13.08 -14.54 6.01
N PHE A 177 12.45 -14.64 4.86
CA PHE A 177 11.02 -14.80 4.65
C PHE A 177 10.74 -15.97 3.70
N ARG A 178 11.59 -17.00 3.71
CA ARG A 178 11.39 -18.16 2.85
C ARG A 178 10.06 -18.83 3.20
N ASP A 179 9.24 -19.08 2.19
CA ASP A 179 7.96 -19.77 2.29
C ASP A 179 7.04 -19.22 3.41
N VAL A 180 7.10 -17.91 3.68
CA VAL A 180 6.17 -17.27 4.63
C VAL A 180 4.79 -17.06 4.01
N ASP A 181 3.77 -17.01 4.86
CA ASP A 181 2.46 -16.52 4.47
C ASP A 181 2.25 -15.09 4.97
N ALA A 182 2.64 -14.11 4.14
CA ALA A 182 2.57 -12.67 4.39
C ALA A 182 1.46 -11.98 3.57
N GLU A 183 0.35 -12.70 3.32
CA GLU A 183 -0.82 -12.15 2.63
C GLU A 183 -1.31 -10.86 3.32
N GLY A 184 -1.49 -9.80 2.54
CA GLY A 184 -2.02 -8.52 3.01
C GLY A 184 -1.10 -7.73 3.96
N SER A 185 0.15 -8.14 4.15
CA SER A 185 1.08 -7.47 5.05
C SER A 185 1.55 -6.12 4.52
N ILE A 186 1.91 -5.21 5.42
CA ILE A 186 2.17 -3.81 5.10
C ILE A 186 3.65 -3.47 5.33
N PHE A 187 4.40 -3.27 4.27
CA PHE A 187 5.83 -2.95 4.25
C PHE A 187 6.11 -1.50 3.80
N HIS A 188 5.15 -0.57 3.93
CA HIS A 188 5.32 0.81 3.49
C HIS A 188 6.62 1.42 4.03
N ASN A 189 7.46 1.93 3.13
CA ASN A 189 8.76 2.54 3.45
C ASN A 189 9.68 1.67 4.33
N ALA A 190 9.50 0.34 4.33
CA ALA A 190 10.38 -0.59 5.03
C ALA A 190 11.72 -0.77 4.30
N THR A 191 12.78 -1.10 5.04
CA THR A 191 14.08 -1.47 4.46
C THR A 191 14.18 -2.99 4.35
N LEU A 192 13.98 -3.52 3.15
CA LEU A 192 13.94 -4.94 2.79
C LEU A 192 15.16 -5.36 1.94
N ARG A 193 16.24 -4.59 2.00
CA ARG A 193 17.44 -4.83 1.20
C ARG A 193 18.01 -6.21 1.50
N GLU A 194 18.34 -6.96 0.45
CA GLU A 194 18.96 -8.29 0.54
C GLU A 194 18.11 -9.34 1.31
N CYS A 195 16.79 -9.12 1.47
CA CYS A 195 15.89 -10.11 2.07
C CYS A 195 15.73 -11.39 1.22
N GLU A 196 15.43 -12.51 1.87
CA GLU A 196 15.11 -13.79 1.21
C GLU A 196 13.59 -14.06 1.26
N PHE A 197 12.84 -13.77 0.19
CA PHE A 197 11.41 -14.05 0.03
C PHE A 197 11.11 -15.24 -0.90
N THR A 198 12.07 -16.15 -1.12
CA THR A 198 11.86 -17.28 -2.03
C THR A 198 10.65 -18.10 -1.63
N GLY A 199 9.72 -18.32 -2.56
CA GLY A 199 8.48 -19.08 -2.34
C GLY A 199 7.44 -18.40 -1.43
N ALA A 200 7.68 -17.16 -0.98
CA ALA A 200 6.77 -16.47 -0.08
C ALA A 200 5.41 -16.15 -0.73
N ASN A 201 4.34 -16.29 0.04
CA ASN A 201 3.04 -15.73 -0.30
C ASN A 201 2.93 -14.29 0.22
N LEU A 202 2.92 -13.32 -0.68
CA LEU A 202 2.79 -11.89 -0.37
C LEU A 202 1.53 -11.30 -1.02
N ARG A 203 0.56 -12.12 -1.42
CA ARG A 203 -0.64 -11.66 -2.14
C ARG A 203 -1.27 -10.43 -1.45
N GLY A 204 -1.49 -9.37 -2.22
CA GLY A 204 -2.11 -8.13 -1.73
C GLY A 204 -1.26 -7.32 -0.76
N ALA A 205 0.03 -7.65 -0.55
CA ALA A 205 0.90 -6.91 0.33
C ALA A 205 1.18 -5.48 -0.20
N LEU A 206 1.43 -4.56 0.73
CA LEU A 206 1.63 -3.14 0.45
C LEU A 206 3.10 -2.76 0.67
N LEU A 207 3.85 -2.60 -0.41
CA LEU A 207 5.29 -2.32 -0.42
C LEU A 207 5.63 -0.95 -1.01
N ALA A 208 4.68 -0.01 -1.03
CA ALA A 208 4.91 1.32 -1.58
C ALA A 208 6.07 2.03 -0.86
N GLY A 209 7.01 2.58 -1.65
CA GLY A 209 8.23 3.23 -1.16
C GLY A 209 9.22 2.33 -0.41
N ALA A 210 8.98 1.01 -0.36
CA ALA A 210 9.90 0.09 0.30
C ALA A 210 11.20 -0.06 -0.50
N ASN A 211 12.31 -0.31 0.21
CA ASN A 211 13.61 -0.59 -0.40
C ASN A 211 13.86 -2.10 -0.44
N LEU A 212 13.64 -2.73 -1.60
CA LEU A 212 13.89 -4.15 -1.89
C LEU A 212 15.16 -4.35 -2.75
N GLN A 213 16.14 -3.45 -2.68
CA GLN A 213 17.37 -3.58 -3.45
C GLN A 213 18.02 -4.95 -3.20
N SER A 214 18.34 -5.67 -4.28
CA SER A 214 18.95 -7.02 -4.24
C SER A 214 18.15 -8.07 -3.44
N ALA A 215 16.86 -7.84 -3.15
CA ALA A 215 16.02 -8.82 -2.47
C ALA A 215 15.75 -10.02 -3.39
N ASN A 216 15.68 -11.22 -2.81
CA ASN A 216 15.37 -12.44 -3.52
C ASN A 216 13.87 -12.79 -3.39
N LEU A 217 13.10 -12.45 -4.41
CA LEU A 217 11.66 -12.72 -4.54
C LEU A 217 11.38 -13.83 -5.57
N GLN A 218 12.36 -14.68 -5.84
CA GLN A 218 12.19 -15.80 -6.78
C GLN A 218 11.03 -16.69 -6.35
N ASP A 219 10.19 -17.11 -7.31
CA ASP A 219 9.03 -17.99 -7.08
C ASP A 219 7.97 -17.41 -6.10
N ALA A 220 8.06 -16.13 -5.71
CA ALA A 220 7.11 -15.52 -4.79
C ALA A 220 5.75 -15.22 -5.45
N CYS A 221 4.68 -15.34 -4.68
CA CYS A 221 3.33 -14.90 -5.07
C CYS A 221 3.17 -13.41 -4.71
N LEU A 222 3.16 -12.54 -5.72
CA LEU A 222 3.08 -11.08 -5.60
C LEU A 222 1.81 -10.52 -6.25
N ILE A 223 0.76 -11.36 -6.33
CA ILE A 223 -0.51 -11.02 -6.98
C ILE A 223 -1.19 -9.89 -6.21
N ASP A 224 -1.71 -8.89 -6.93
CA ASP A 224 -2.39 -7.71 -6.37
C ASP A 224 -1.51 -6.85 -5.41
N CYS A 225 -0.18 -7.02 -5.42
CA CYS A 225 0.74 -6.23 -4.58
C CYS A 225 0.86 -4.78 -5.06
N SER A 226 1.16 -3.88 -4.12
CA SER A 226 1.50 -2.47 -4.43
C SER A 226 2.97 -2.19 -4.20
N PHE A 227 3.71 -1.91 -5.27
CA PHE A 227 5.12 -1.52 -5.31
C PHE A 227 5.33 -0.06 -5.75
N CYS A 228 4.31 0.80 -5.65
CA CYS A 228 4.41 2.20 -6.10
C CYS A 228 5.64 2.90 -5.53
N GLY A 229 6.51 3.41 -6.41
CA GLY A 229 7.76 4.09 -6.04
C GLY A 229 8.76 3.24 -5.24
N ALA A 230 8.59 1.91 -5.19
CA ALA A 230 9.51 1.03 -4.49
C ALA A 230 10.85 0.91 -5.25
N ASP A 231 11.93 0.65 -4.51
CA ASP A 231 13.26 0.40 -5.08
C ASP A 231 13.51 -1.12 -5.14
N LEU A 232 13.45 -1.70 -6.33
CA LEU A 232 13.73 -3.10 -6.63
C LEU A 232 15.01 -3.27 -7.46
N ARG A 233 15.96 -2.32 -7.38
CA ARG A 233 17.22 -2.42 -8.12
C ARG A 233 17.92 -3.75 -7.84
N SER A 234 18.32 -4.44 -8.92
CA SER A 234 18.97 -5.75 -8.85
C SER A 234 18.17 -6.85 -8.12
N ALA A 235 16.87 -6.68 -7.88
CA ALA A 235 16.05 -7.70 -7.23
C ALA A 235 15.93 -8.97 -8.12
N HIS A 236 15.84 -10.13 -7.47
CA HIS A 236 15.62 -11.42 -8.14
C HIS A 236 14.12 -11.74 -8.12
N LEU A 237 13.46 -11.69 -9.27
CA LEU A 237 12.03 -11.89 -9.47
C LEU A 237 11.75 -13.04 -10.46
N GLN A 238 12.73 -13.93 -10.66
CA GLN A 238 12.56 -15.07 -11.56
C GLN A 238 11.31 -15.84 -11.16
N THR A 239 10.49 -16.17 -12.16
CA THR A 239 9.26 -16.98 -12.02
C THR A 239 8.22 -16.46 -11.02
N ALA A 240 8.40 -15.26 -10.46
CA ALA A 240 7.45 -14.63 -9.54
C ALA A 240 6.13 -14.28 -10.24
N ASP A 241 5.03 -14.32 -9.48
CA ASP A 241 3.70 -13.97 -10.00
C ASP A 241 3.31 -12.54 -9.59
N LEU A 242 3.52 -11.58 -10.49
CA LEU A 242 3.18 -10.16 -10.33
C LEU A 242 1.84 -9.81 -11.01
N THR A 243 0.94 -10.78 -11.17
CA THR A 243 -0.37 -10.52 -11.79
C THR A 243 -1.13 -9.42 -11.04
N ASN A 244 -1.63 -8.43 -11.77
CA ASN A 244 -2.29 -7.21 -11.26
C ASN A 244 -1.43 -6.34 -10.30
N ALA A 245 -0.12 -6.56 -10.19
CA ALA A 245 0.72 -5.75 -9.30
C ALA A 245 0.82 -4.31 -9.79
N ASN A 246 0.81 -3.34 -8.86
CA ASN A 246 1.04 -1.94 -9.17
C ASN A 246 2.53 -1.58 -8.99
N LEU A 247 3.26 -1.40 -10.08
CA LEU A 247 4.68 -1.04 -10.11
C LEU A 247 4.88 0.40 -10.62
N GLU A 248 3.86 1.27 -10.52
CA GLU A 248 3.95 2.67 -10.95
C GLU A 248 5.14 3.39 -10.28
N GLY A 249 6.02 3.95 -11.12
CA GLY A 249 7.22 4.66 -10.67
C GLY A 249 8.26 3.80 -9.93
N ALA A 250 8.10 2.47 -9.90
CA ALA A 250 9.06 1.58 -9.24
C ALA A 250 10.40 1.54 -9.99
N ASN A 251 11.50 1.40 -9.25
CA ASN A 251 12.83 1.27 -9.83
C ASN A 251 13.26 -0.21 -9.90
N LEU A 252 13.21 -0.81 -11.09
CA LEU A 252 13.61 -2.18 -11.37
C LEU A 252 14.92 -2.24 -12.18
N GLU A 253 15.79 -1.23 -12.10
CA GLU A 253 17.05 -1.23 -12.85
C GLU A 253 17.88 -2.47 -12.51
N GLY A 254 18.26 -3.22 -13.54
CA GLY A 254 19.05 -4.45 -13.39
C GLY A 254 18.31 -5.62 -12.74
N ALA A 255 17.01 -5.51 -12.42
CA ALA A 255 16.24 -6.59 -11.82
C ALA A 255 16.12 -7.79 -12.77
N ASN A 256 16.07 -9.00 -12.20
CA ASN A 256 15.91 -10.23 -12.96
C ASN A 256 14.47 -10.72 -12.94
N LEU A 257 13.71 -10.46 -13.99
CA LEU A 257 12.31 -10.85 -14.14
C LEU A 257 12.14 -12.06 -15.07
N LYS A 258 13.17 -12.88 -15.28
CA LYS A 258 13.10 -14.02 -16.21
C LYS A 258 11.90 -14.92 -15.87
N GLY A 259 10.97 -15.06 -16.82
CA GLY A 259 9.77 -15.89 -16.67
C GLY A 259 8.74 -15.37 -15.65
N ALA A 260 8.88 -14.14 -15.14
CA ALA A 260 7.89 -13.54 -14.26
C ALA A 260 6.56 -13.32 -14.98
N LYS A 261 5.44 -13.48 -14.26
CA LYS A 261 4.10 -13.21 -14.78
C LYS A 261 3.69 -11.78 -14.47
N LEU A 262 3.44 -10.97 -15.49
CA LEU A 262 3.07 -9.56 -15.36
C LEU A 262 1.68 -9.25 -15.95
N ASN A 263 0.78 -10.24 -15.99
CA ASN A 263 -0.56 -10.03 -16.52
C ASN A 263 -1.26 -8.90 -15.73
N ASN A 264 -1.74 -7.88 -16.43
CA ASN A 264 -2.36 -6.67 -15.89
C ASN A 264 -1.52 -5.84 -14.92
N ALA A 265 -0.20 -6.06 -14.83
CA ALA A 265 0.65 -5.25 -13.96
C ALA A 265 0.74 -3.81 -14.49
N ASN A 266 0.64 -2.81 -13.61
CA ASN A 266 0.82 -1.39 -13.96
C ASN A 266 2.30 -1.04 -13.92
N LEU A 267 2.90 -0.70 -15.06
CA LEU A 267 4.32 -0.35 -15.19
C LEU A 267 4.55 1.13 -15.53
N LYS A 268 3.56 1.99 -15.32
CA LYS A 268 3.63 3.41 -15.70
C LYS A 268 4.81 4.08 -15.01
N GLY A 269 5.67 4.73 -15.77
CA GLY A 269 6.86 5.41 -15.25
C GLY A 269 7.90 4.50 -14.58
N ALA A 270 7.77 3.18 -14.64
CA ALA A 270 8.71 2.26 -14.02
C ALA A 270 10.07 2.28 -14.74
N ASN A 271 11.16 2.18 -13.98
CA ASN A 271 12.51 2.07 -14.53
C ASN A 271 12.90 0.59 -14.68
N LEU A 272 12.87 0.06 -15.91
CA LEU A 272 13.27 -1.32 -16.26
C LEU A 272 14.62 -1.33 -17.02
N GLN A 273 15.42 -0.28 -16.91
CA GLN A 273 16.72 -0.24 -17.59
C GLN A 273 17.59 -1.43 -17.17
N ARG A 274 18.24 -2.07 -18.15
CA ARG A 274 19.08 -3.26 -17.93
C ARG A 274 18.37 -4.45 -17.25
N ALA A 275 17.04 -4.44 -17.13
CA ALA A 275 16.30 -5.54 -16.54
C ALA A 275 16.34 -6.79 -17.44
N TYR A 276 16.34 -7.98 -16.83
CA TYR A 276 16.29 -9.24 -17.56
C TYR A 276 14.83 -9.70 -17.70
N LEU A 277 14.24 -9.45 -18.87
CA LEU A 277 12.82 -9.70 -19.18
C LEU A 277 12.64 -10.91 -20.12
N ARG A 278 13.57 -11.86 -20.11
CA ARG A 278 13.47 -13.05 -20.96
C ARG A 278 12.24 -13.87 -20.60
N GLN A 279 11.50 -14.34 -21.61
CA GLN A 279 10.29 -15.16 -21.44
C GLN A 279 9.17 -14.46 -20.66
N VAL A 280 9.18 -13.13 -20.61
CA VAL A 280 8.10 -12.32 -20.00
C VAL A 280 7.06 -11.96 -21.05
N ASN A 281 5.78 -12.01 -20.69
CA ASN A 281 4.70 -11.48 -21.52
C ASN A 281 4.36 -10.05 -21.10
N LEU A 282 4.65 -9.07 -21.98
CA LEU A 282 4.38 -7.65 -21.77
C LEU A 282 3.08 -7.18 -22.47
N ARG A 283 2.49 -7.97 -23.39
CA ARG A 283 1.24 -7.58 -24.11
C ARG A 283 0.09 -7.25 -23.18
N ASN A 284 0.02 -7.97 -22.07
CA ASN A 284 -1.06 -7.87 -21.10
C ASN A 284 -0.71 -6.93 -19.93
N THR A 285 0.43 -6.23 -19.98
CA THR A 285 0.72 -5.23 -18.95
C THR A 285 -0.17 -4.01 -19.14
N GLN A 286 -0.62 -3.43 -18.04
CA GLN A 286 -1.33 -2.15 -18.07
C GLN A 286 -0.28 -1.03 -18.11
N GLN A 287 -0.51 -0.05 -18.98
CA GLN A 287 0.12 1.27 -18.91
C GLN A 287 1.67 1.22 -18.87
N LEU A 288 2.30 1.02 -20.02
CA LEU A 288 3.76 1.18 -20.20
C LEU A 288 4.18 2.64 -20.43
N GLU A 289 3.26 3.59 -20.30
CA GLU A 289 3.55 5.01 -20.53
C GLU A 289 4.66 5.49 -19.60
N GLY A 290 5.73 6.06 -20.17
CA GLY A 290 6.89 6.53 -19.42
C GLY A 290 7.80 5.43 -18.85
N ALA A 291 7.51 4.14 -19.09
CA ALA A 291 8.38 3.06 -18.66
C ALA A 291 9.71 3.09 -19.43
N ARG A 292 10.83 2.97 -18.73
CA ARG A 292 12.18 3.03 -19.32
C ARG A 292 12.75 1.63 -19.49
N LEU A 293 13.03 1.21 -20.73
CA LEU A 293 13.48 -0.15 -21.07
C LEU A 293 14.89 -0.19 -21.66
N ASP A 294 15.67 0.90 -21.56
CA ASP A 294 16.99 0.98 -22.20
C ASP A 294 17.93 -0.12 -21.68
N GLY A 295 18.51 -0.88 -22.61
CA GLY A 295 19.39 -2.00 -22.30
C GLY A 295 18.70 -3.22 -21.69
N ALA A 296 17.36 -3.26 -21.60
CA ALA A 296 16.64 -4.41 -21.08
C ALA A 296 16.77 -5.63 -22.01
N ASN A 297 17.02 -6.81 -21.42
CA ASN A 297 17.12 -8.06 -22.17
C ASN A 297 15.74 -8.66 -22.41
N LEU A 298 15.19 -8.41 -23.60
CA LEU A 298 13.83 -8.80 -23.99
C LEU A 298 13.80 -10.09 -24.84
N LEU A 299 14.85 -10.92 -24.82
CA LEU A 299 14.91 -12.10 -25.67
C LEU A 299 13.82 -13.12 -25.30
N GLY A 300 12.97 -13.46 -26.27
CA GLY A 300 11.82 -14.34 -26.05
C GLY A 300 10.69 -13.69 -25.24
N ALA A 301 10.74 -12.38 -25.01
CA ALA A 301 9.61 -11.64 -24.45
C ALA A 301 8.52 -11.47 -25.52
N ILE A 302 7.26 -11.62 -25.11
CA ILE A 302 6.10 -11.35 -25.97
C ILE A 302 5.74 -9.87 -25.77
N ARG A 303 5.82 -9.08 -26.85
CA ARG A 303 5.52 -7.65 -26.87
C ARG A 303 4.21 -7.37 -27.59
#